data_AF-A0AAV8D330-F1
#
_entry.id   AF-A0AAV8D330-F1
#
_cell.length_a   1.000
_cell.length_b   1.000
_cell.length_c   1.000
_cell.angle_alpha   90.00
_cell.angle_beta   90.00
_cell.angle_gamma   90.00
#
_symmetry.space_group_name_H-M   'P 1'
#
loop_
_entity.id
_entity.type
_entity.pdbx_description
1 polymer ?
#
loop_
_entity_poly.entity_id
_entity_poly.type
_entity_poly.pdbx_seq_one_letter_code
_entity_poly.pdbx_strand_id
1 'polypeptide(L)'
;MASATASIPSHTIVSRDRKATQIGAVRHVNLVSSISQSTSTRRLTVGPLHAVEPGKRAEAVVAPTAVSNGAVIQVEKSVEEVAAGPVDYEKLAAQLENASPLEIMDKALKMFGNDIAIAFSGAEDVALIEYAKLTGRPFRVFSLDTGRLNPETYQFFDQVEKRYNIQIEYMFPDAGEVQALVRQKGLFSFYEDGHQECCRIRKVRPLRRALSGLRAWITGQRKDQSPGTRAHIPIVQVDPSFEGISGGAGSLIKWNPVANVEGKDIWNFLRTMDVPVNSLHSQGYVSIGCEPCTRPVLPGQHEREGRWWWEDAKAKECGLHKGNISQEEKAGVNGNGSASTVNGTPDIFETKNIVNLSRVGIENLLRLEQRAESWIVVLYAPWCQFCQGMEASYVELAEKLSGSGVKVAKFRADEDDQRQFATEELQLGTFPTILLFPKRASRPIKYPSEKRDVDSLLAFINALR
;
A
#
# COMPACT_ATOMS: atom_id res chain seq x y z
N MET A 1 35.88 -34.35 53.38
CA MET A 1 35.60 -35.27 54.52
C MET A 1 34.70 -34.54 55.49
N ALA A 2 33.75 -35.26 56.13
CA ALA A 2 32.66 -34.75 57.00
C ALA A 2 31.71 -33.74 56.31
N SER A 3 30.45 -34.03 55.98
CA SER A 3 29.32 -34.61 56.74
C SER A 3 28.68 -33.67 57.77
N ALA A 4 27.52 -33.11 57.40
CA ALA A 4 26.46 -32.73 58.33
C ALA A 4 25.10 -32.94 57.64
N THR A 5 24.23 -33.73 58.25
CA THR A 5 22.88 -34.09 57.75
C THR A 5 21.81 -33.38 58.56
N ALA A 6 20.72 -32.94 57.92
CA ALA A 6 19.47 -32.59 58.58
C ALA A 6 18.27 -32.96 57.69
N SER A 7 17.18 -33.45 58.29
CA SER A 7 16.02 -34.03 57.60
C SER A 7 14.71 -33.50 58.19
N ILE A 8 13.75 -33.11 57.35
CA ILE A 8 12.34 -32.80 57.70
C ILE A 8 11.47 -33.18 56.47
N PRO A 9 10.13 -33.40 56.56
CA PRO A 9 9.59 -34.70 56.16
C PRO A 9 8.57 -34.65 54.99
N SER A 10 8.20 -35.83 54.49
CA SER A 10 7.25 -36.00 53.39
C SER A 10 5.79 -35.99 53.87
N HIS A 11 4.93 -35.23 53.19
CA HIS A 11 3.47 -35.39 53.28
C HIS A 11 2.88 -35.82 51.93
N THR A 12 2.11 -36.90 51.96
CA THR A 12 1.48 -37.53 50.80
C THR A 12 0.08 -36.97 50.57
N ILE A 13 -0.25 -36.52 49.34
CA ILE A 13 -1.64 -36.31 48.92
C ILE A 13 -1.90 -36.99 47.56
N VAL A 14 -3.03 -37.69 47.52
CA VAL A 14 -3.51 -38.58 46.46
C VAL A 14 -3.86 -37.82 45.17
N SER A 15 -3.42 -38.37 44.02
CA SER A 15 -3.93 -37.97 42.69
C SER A 15 -5.06 -38.91 42.24
N ARG A 16 -6.07 -38.36 41.55
CA ARG A 16 -7.24 -39.12 41.04
C ARG A 16 -7.12 -39.36 39.53
N ASP A 17 -7.28 -40.61 39.13
CA ASP A 17 -7.44 -41.01 37.72
C ASP A 17 -8.68 -40.41 37.05
N ARG A 18 -8.56 -40.13 35.74
CA ARG A 18 -9.62 -40.45 34.75
C ARG A 18 -9.11 -40.47 33.29
N LYS A 19 -8.89 -41.70 32.79
CA LYS A 19 -9.17 -42.21 31.43
C LYS A 19 -8.84 -41.33 30.22
N ALA A 20 -7.81 -41.72 29.47
CA ALA A 20 -7.69 -41.47 28.04
C ALA A 20 -7.97 -42.76 27.24
N THR A 21 -8.62 -42.65 26.09
CA THR A 21 -9.04 -43.79 25.24
C THR A 21 -7.96 -44.16 24.23
N GLN A 22 -7.72 -45.46 24.03
CA GLN A 22 -6.66 -45.99 23.17
C GLN A 22 -7.27 -46.80 22.00
N ILE A 23 -7.13 -46.34 20.74
CA ILE A 23 -7.26 -47.17 19.52
C ILE A 23 -6.32 -46.59 18.44
N GLY A 24 -5.60 -47.45 17.70
CA GLY A 24 -5.00 -47.08 16.41
C GLY A 24 -3.47 -47.19 16.32
N ALA A 25 -2.92 -48.40 16.42
CA ALA A 25 -1.50 -48.64 16.18
C ALA A 25 -1.18 -48.80 14.68
N VAL A 26 -0.25 -48.00 14.15
CA VAL A 26 0.42 -48.25 12.86
C VAL A 26 1.90 -48.45 13.14
N ARG A 27 2.45 -49.60 12.73
CA ARG A 27 3.86 -49.97 12.99
C ARG A 27 4.79 -49.28 11.99
N HIS A 28 5.77 -48.55 12.49
CA HIS A 28 7.01 -48.30 11.73
C HIS A 28 7.75 -49.62 11.53
N VAL A 29 8.14 -49.91 10.29
CA VAL A 29 9.08 -50.98 9.95
C VAL A 29 10.32 -50.33 9.35
N ASN A 30 11.42 -50.33 10.11
CA ASN A 30 12.73 -50.05 9.56
C ASN A 30 13.22 -51.30 8.82
N LEU A 31 13.46 -51.20 7.52
CA LEU A 31 14.30 -52.17 6.80
C LEU A 31 15.52 -51.46 6.22
N VAL A 32 16.69 -51.81 6.77
CA VAL A 32 17.98 -51.48 6.18
C VAL A 32 18.25 -52.50 5.08
N SER A 33 18.61 -52.05 3.88
CA SER A 33 19.31 -52.89 2.91
C SER A 33 20.36 -52.07 2.16
N SER A 34 21.55 -52.66 2.05
CA SER A 34 22.74 -52.06 1.45
C SER A 34 22.88 -52.50 -0.01
N ILE A 35 23.06 -51.56 -0.94
CA ILE A 35 23.52 -51.83 -2.30
C ILE A 35 24.66 -50.87 -2.65
N SER A 36 25.71 -51.40 -3.26
CA SER A 36 26.98 -50.73 -3.51
C SER A 36 27.19 -50.33 -4.97
N GLN A 37 27.85 -49.17 -5.15
CA GLN A 37 28.70 -48.76 -6.29
C GLN A 37 28.14 -48.82 -7.73
N SER A 38 28.11 -47.66 -8.39
CA SER A 38 29.08 -47.34 -9.46
C SER A 38 28.93 -45.88 -9.93
N THR A 39 30.03 -45.12 -9.98
CA THR A 39 30.07 -43.75 -10.51
C THR A 39 30.90 -43.70 -11.79
N SER A 40 30.24 -43.47 -12.93
CA SER A 40 30.92 -43.28 -14.22
C SER A 40 31.01 -41.80 -14.59
N THR A 41 32.22 -41.24 -14.57
CA THR A 41 32.49 -39.86 -15.02
C THR A 41 32.80 -39.84 -16.52
N ARG A 42 32.00 -39.10 -17.31
CA ARG A 42 32.39 -38.68 -18.66
C ARG A 42 32.57 -37.17 -18.72
N ARG A 43 33.83 -36.73 -18.85
CA ARG A 43 34.16 -35.38 -19.33
C ARG A 43 33.80 -35.29 -20.82
N LEU A 44 33.15 -34.21 -21.21
CA LEU A 44 33.15 -33.73 -22.59
C LEU A 44 33.59 -32.26 -22.57
N THR A 45 34.66 -31.97 -23.29
CA THR A 45 35.24 -30.63 -23.46
C THR A 45 34.57 -29.94 -24.64
N VAL A 46 34.02 -28.75 -24.43
CA VAL A 46 33.50 -27.90 -25.51
C VAL A 46 34.53 -26.80 -25.79
N GLY A 47 35.02 -26.74 -27.03
CA GLY A 47 35.90 -25.67 -27.51
C GLY A 47 35.11 -24.41 -27.92
N PRO A 48 35.74 -23.23 -27.94
CA PRO A 48 35.07 -21.99 -28.30
C PRO A 48 34.86 -21.90 -29.82
N LEU A 49 33.66 -21.48 -30.24
CA LEU A 49 33.39 -21.07 -31.62
C LEU A 49 33.45 -19.54 -31.72
N HIS A 50 34.09 -19.07 -32.79
CA HIS A 50 34.40 -17.66 -33.03
C HIS A 50 33.18 -16.83 -33.44
N ALA A 51 33.22 -15.53 -33.13
CA ALA A 51 32.31 -14.53 -33.64
C ALA A 51 32.47 -14.30 -35.14
N VAL A 52 31.38 -13.92 -35.82
CA VAL A 52 31.36 -13.41 -37.19
C VAL A 52 30.37 -12.25 -37.26
N GLU A 53 30.84 -11.06 -37.63
CA GLU A 53 30.01 -9.95 -38.16
C GLU A 53 30.26 -9.77 -39.68
N PRO A 54 29.76 -8.73 -40.39
CA PRO A 54 28.62 -8.92 -41.29
C PRO A 54 28.95 -8.64 -42.78
N GLY A 55 28.18 -9.22 -43.72
CA GLY A 55 28.51 -9.12 -45.14
C GLY A 55 27.36 -9.30 -46.15
N LYS A 56 26.73 -8.19 -46.54
CA LYS A 56 26.22 -7.84 -47.89
C LYS A 56 25.46 -8.89 -48.75
N ARG A 57 24.14 -8.61 -48.90
CA ARG A 57 23.41 -8.38 -50.18
C ARG A 57 23.26 -9.50 -51.21
N ALA A 58 22.02 -9.91 -51.47
CA ALA A 58 21.47 -10.08 -52.82
C ALA A 58 19.92 -10.01 -52.82
N GLU A 59 19.35 -9.30 -53.80
CA GLU A 59 17.91 -9.30 -54.10
C GLU A 59 17.55 -10.53 -54.96
N ALA A 60 16.32 -11.04 -54.85
CA ALA A 60 15.79 -12.07 -55.76
C ALA A 60 14.34 -11.75 -56.15
N VAL A 61 14.16 -11.24 -57.37
CA VAL A 61 12.86 -10.97 -58.00
C VAL A 61 12.44 -12.18 -58.83
N VAL A 62 11.26 -12.77 -58.57
CA VAL A 62 10.52 -13.57 -59.56
C VAL A 62 9.00 -13.43 -59.33
N ALA A 63 8.29 -13.00 -60.38
CA ALA A 63 6.85 -13.22 -60.61
C ALA A 63 6.72 -14.18 -61.82
N PRO A 64 5.59 -14.90 -62.05
CA PRO A 64 4.27 -14.34 -62.42
C PRO A 64 3.11 -15.06 -61.66
N THR A 65 1.80 -14.97 -61.96
CA THR A 65 1.02 -14.43 -63.11
C THR A 65 -0.33 -13.85 -62.59
N ALA A 66 -1.18 -13.33 -63.49
CA ALA A 66 -2.50 -12.75 -63.19
C ALA A 66 -3.69 -13.63 -63.68
N VAL A 67 -4.92 -13.06 -63.58
CA VAL A 67 -6.30 -13.54 -63.94
C VAL A 67 -7.12 -13.90 -62.68
N SER A 68 -8.31 -13.36 -62.39
CA SER A 68 -9.19 -12.40 -63.09
C SER A 68 -10.13 -11.62 -62.15
N ASN A 69 -10.51 -10.41 -62.58
CA ASN A 69 -11.66 -9.57 -62.20
C ASN A 69 -12.67 -10.09 -61.15
N GLY A 70 -12.74 -9.38 -60.01
CA GLY A 70 -13.91 -9.29 -59.13
C GLY A 70 -14.20 -7.83 -58.82
N ALA A 71 -15.46 -7.39 -58.87
CA ALA A 71 -15.82 -5.98 -58.78
C ALA A 71 -15.52 -5.38 -57.40
N VAL A 72 -14.72 -4.31 -57.36
CA VAL A 72 -14.47 -3.53 -56.14
C VAL A 72 -15.59 -2.51 -55.97
N ILE A 73 -16.47 -2.74 -55.00
CA ILE A 73 -17.39 -1.71 -54.53
C ILE A 73 -16.55 -0.70 -53.73
N GLN A 74 -16.36 0.50 -54.30
CA GLN A 74 -15.76 1.61 -53.57
C GLN A 74 -16.73 2.08 -52.48
N VAL A 75 -16.53 1.57 -51.27
CA VAL A 75 -17.07 2.21 -50.07
C VAL A 75 -16.12 3.35 -49.72
N GLU A 76 -16.51 4.58 -50.07
CA GLU A 76 -15.82 5.79 -49.64
C GLU A 76 -15.92 5.91 -48.11
N LYS A 77 -14.91 5.38 -47.41
CA LYS A 77 -14.66 5.78 -46.02
C LYS A 77 -14.08 7.18 -46.04
N SER A 78 -14.94 8.17 -45.80
CA SER A 78 -14.53 9.47 -45.30
C SER A 78 -13.82 9.29 -43.95
N VAL A 79 -12.50 9.10 -44.01
CA VAL A 79 -11.65 9.28 -42.84
C VAL A 79 -11.53 10.78 -42.64
N GLU A 80 -12.42 11.34 -41.81
CA GLU A 80 -12.17 12.66 -41.22
C GLU A 80 -10.94 12.53 -40.32
N GLU A 81 -9.78 12.79 -40.91
CA GLU A 81 -8.52 13.01 -40.20
C GLU A 81 -8.61 14.37 -39.50
N VAL A 82 -9.41 14.41 -38.43
CA VAL A 82 -9.53 15.59 -37.58
C VAL A 82 -8.17 15.83 -36.95
N ALA A 83 -7.45 16.83 -37.47
CA ALA A 83 -6.18 17.28 -36.94
C ALA A 83 -6.35 17.74 -35.49
N ALA A 84 -6.17 16.80 -34.56
CA ALA A 84 -6.35 17.05 -33.14
C ALA A 84 -5.23 17.97 -32.64
N GLY A 85 -5.62 19.19 -32.26
CA GLY A 85 -4.76 20.04 -31.43
C GLY A 85 -4.41 19.36 -30.11
N PRO A 86 -3.47 19.92 -29.32
CA PRO A 86 -3.06 19.35 -28.05
C PRO A 86 -4.28 19.05 -27.16
N VAL A 87 -4.39 17.80 -26.71
CA VAL A 87 -5.52 17.35 -25.89
C VAL A 87 -5.40 17.99 -24.51
N ASP A 88 -6.41 18.78 -24.15
CA ASP A 88 -6.58 19.31 -22.80
C ASP A 88 -7.04 18.18 -21.86
N TYR A 89 -6.09 17.64 -21.08
CA TYR A 89 -6.34 16.54 -20.16
C TYR A 89 -7.10 16.97 -18.89
N GLU A 90 -7.04 18.24 -18.49
CA GLU A 90 -7.81 18.75 -17.35
C GLU A 90 -9.30 18.81 -17.71
N LYS A 91 -9.62 19.36 -18.87
CA LYS A 91 -10.98 19.35 -19.43
C LYS A 91 -11.46 17.93 -19.71
N LEU A 92 -10.59 17.04 -20.18
CA LEU A 92 -10.95 15.63 -20.39
C LEU A 92 -11.25 14.91 -19.06
N ALA A 93 -10.51 15.20 -17.98
CA ALA A 93 -10.80 14.67 -16.65
C ALA A 93 -12.18 15.15 -16.17
N ALA A 94 -12.47 16.45 -16.25
CA ALA A 94 -13.77 17.01 -15.88
C ALA A 94 -14.94 16.41 -16.69
N GLN A 95 -14.74 16.13 -17.98
CA GLN A 95 -15.73 15.42 -18.82
C GLN A 95 -15.98 13.96 -18.41
N LEU A 96 -15.01 13.33 -17.75
CA LEU A 96 -15.07 11.91 -17.36
C LEU A 96 -15.41 11.71 -15.88
N GLU A 97 -15.55 12.76 -15.06
CA GLU A 97 -15.73 12.66 -13.60
C GLU A 97 -16.90 11.74 -13.18
N ASN A 98 -17.96 11.69 -13.99
CA ASN A 98 -19.14 10.84 -13.78
C ASN A 98 -19.23 9.65 -14.75
N ALA A 99 -18.22 9.40 -15.57
CA ALA A 99 -18.20 8.27 -16.51
C ALA A 99 -17.92 6.95 -15.77
N SER A 100 -18.47 5.85 -16.26
CA SER A 100 -18.18 4.52 -15.71
C SER A 100 -16.73 4.10 -16.00
N PRO A 101 -16.13 3.21 -15.16
CA PRO A 101 -14.80 2.66 -15.43
C PRO A 101 -14.68 2.01 -16.81
N LEU A 102 -15.76 1.41 -17.32
CA LEU A 102 -15.79 0.79 -18.65
C LEU A 102 -15.69 1.83 -19.78
N GLU A 103 -16.41 2.97 -19.68
CA GLU A 103 -16.32 4.06 -20.66
C GLU A 103 -14.95 4.73 -20.63
N ILE A 104 -14.37 4.93 -19.44
CA ILE A 104 -13.02 5.47 -19.27
C ILE A 104 -11.99 4.52 -19.89
N MET A 105 -12.11 3.21 -19.65
CA MET A 105 -11.24 2.19 -20.24
C MET A 105 -11.37 2.12 -21.76
N ASP A 106 -12.59 2.13 -22.32
CA ASP A 106 -12.80 2.15 -23.77
C ASP A 106 -12.12 3.38 -24.41
N LYS A 107 -12.32 4.56 -23.81
CA LYS A 107 -11.74 5.81 -24.30
C LYS A 107 -10.22 5.81 -24.21
N ALA A 108 -9.63 5.36 -23.12
CA ALA A 108 -8.18 5.28 -22.94
C ALA A 108 -7.54 4.33 -23.98
N LEU A 109 -8.08 3.11 -24.10
CA LEU A 109 -7.58 2.11 -25.06
C LEU A 109 -7.81 2.56 -26.52
N LYS A 110 -8.93 3.23 -26.82
CA LYS A 110 -9.19 3.82 -28.15
C LYS A 110 -8.20 4.95 -28.51
N MET A 111 -7.82 5.79 -27.55
CA MET A 111 -6.96 6.96 -27.79
C MET A 111 -5.49 6.59 -28.02
N PHE A 112 -4.98 5.53 -27.37
CA PHE A 112 -3.56 5.20 -27.37
C PHE A 112 -3.21 3.84 -28.00
N GLY A 113 -4.18 2.93 -28.18
CA GLY A 113 -3.96 1.64 -28.83
C GLY A 113 -2.87 0.80 -28.14
N ASN A 114 -1.76 0.55 -28.84
CA ASN A 114 -0.63 -0.23 -28.31
C ASN A 114 0.36 0.60 -27.48
N ASP A 115 0.23 1.94 -27.47
CA ASP A 115 1.10 2.87 -26.74
C ASP A 115 0.64 3.07 -25.27
N ILE A 116 -0.35 2.31 -24.82
CA ILE A 116 -0.88 2.29 -23.45
C ILE A 116 -0.82 0.87 -22.85
N ALA A 117 -0.51 0.79 -21.57
CA ALA A 117 -0.51 -0.47 -20.83
C ALA A 117 -1.09 -0.31 -19.41
N ILE A 118 -1.69 -1.39 -18.91
CA ILE A 118 -2.24 -1.50 -17.56
C ILE A 118 -1.13 -1.91 -16.60
N ALA A 119 -0.91 -1.13 -15.55
CA ALA A 119 -0.06 -1.50 -14.45
C ALA A 119 -0.84 -2.42 -13.50
N PHE A 120 -0.50 -3.71 -13.49
CA PHE A 120 -1.13 -4.71 -12.63
C PHE A 120 -0.20 -5.11 -11.49
N SER A 121 -0.65 -4.95 -10.25
CA SER A 121 0.12 -5.25 -9.03
C SER A 121 -0.15 -6.63 -8.43
N GLY A 122 -1.13 -7.37 -8.96
CA GLY A 122 -1.50 -8.70 -8.48
C GLY A 122 -2.41 -8.65 -7.24
N ALA A 123 -3.29 -7.64 -7.19
CA ALA A 123 -4.22 -7.36 -6.10
C ALA A 123 -5.65 -7.18 -6.66
N GLU A 124 -6.48 -6.34 -6.04
CA GLU A 124 -7.84 -6.04 -6.49
C GLU A 124 -7.89 -5.26 -7.83
N ASP A 125 -6.74 -4.74 -8.27
CA ASP A 125 -6.56 -4.04 -9.54
C ASP A 125 -6.68 -4.95 -10.79
N VAL A 126 -6.84 -6.27 -10.61
CA VAL A 126 -7.31 -7.19 -11.65
C VAL A 126 -8.64 -6.75 -12.28
N ALA A 127 -9.45 -5.96 -11.55
CA ALA A 127 -10.67 -5.34 -12.08
C ALA A 127 -10.43 -4.57 -13.39
N LEU A 128 -9.26 -3.92 -13.54
CA LEU A 128 -8.90 -3.21 -14.77
C LEU A 128 -8.73 -4.14 -15.96
N ILE A 129 -8.25 -5.36 -15.76
CA ILE A 129 -8.06 -6.37 -16.81
C ILE A 129 -9.43 -6.91 -17.26
N GLU A 130 -10.36 -7.12 -16.33
CA GLU A 130 -11.75 -7.45 -16.68
C GLU A 130 -12.44 -6.30 -17.43
N TYR A 131 -12.31 -5.05 -16.98
CA TYR A 131 -12.83 -3.90 -17.73
C TYR A 131 -12.20 -3.80 -19.13
N ALA A 132 -10.89 -3.99 -19.27
CA ALA A 132 -10.20 -3.95 -20.57
C ALA A 132 -10.77 -5.01 -21.53
N LYS A 133 -10.89 -6.26 -21.07
CA LYS A 133 -11.54 -7.36 -21.80
C LYS A 133 -12.98 -7.01 -22.20
N LEU A 134 -13.76 -6.39 -21.32
CA LEU A 134 -15.14 -5.99 -21.60
C LEU A 134 -15.25 -4.91 -22.70
N THR A 135 -14.22 -4.09 -22.94
CA THR A 135 -14.20 -3.17 -24.10
C THR A 135 -14.08 -3.88 -25.45
N GLY A 136 -13.62 -5.14 -25.47
CA GLY A 136 -13.30 -5.88 -26.69
C GLY A 136 -12.08 -5.35 -27.46
N ARG A 137 -11.32 -4.38 -26.90
CA ARG A 137 -10.10 -3.83 -27.52
C ARG A 137 -8.87 -4.65 -27.15
N PRO A 138 -7.81 -4.65 -27.99
CA PRO A 138 -6.49 -5.06 -27.56
C PRO A 138 -5.99 -4.20 -26.40
N PHE A 139 -5.30 -4.82 -25.43
CA PHE A 139 -4.68 -4.13 -24.31
C PHE A 139 -3.37 -4.82 -23.92
N ARG A 140 -2.46 -4.08 -23.30
CA ARG A 140 -1.20 -4.57 -22.73
C ARG A 140 -1.25 -4.52 -21.21
N VAL A 141 -0.54 -5.41 -20.55
CA VAL A 141 -0.44 -5.47 -19.08
C VAL A 141 1.02 -5.62 -18.69
N PHE A 142 1.49 -4.84 -17.72
CA PHE A 142 2.82 -4.97 -17.14
C PHE A 142 2.75 -5.06 -15.61
N SER A 143 3.71 -5.76 -15.01
CA SER A 143 3.78 -5.97 -13.56
C SER A 143 5.18 -5.74 -13.02
N LEU A 144 5.28 -5.05 -11.89
CA LEU A 144 6.56 -4.75 -11.25
C LEU A 144 6.98 -5.90 -10.32
N ASP A 145 7.68 -6.91 -10.86
CA ASP A 145 8.24 -7.94 -9.98
C ASP A 145 9.46 -7.41 -9.22
N THR A 146 9.25 -7.17 -7.92
CA THR A 146 10.29 -6.77 -6.98
C THR A 146 11.29 -7.86 -6.59
N GLY A 147 11.01 -9.13 -6.91
CA GLY A 147 11.69 -10.32 -6.37
C GLY A 147 11.43 -10.55 -4.87
N ARG A 148 10.36 -9.94 -4.33
CA ARG A 148 9.89 -10.01 -2.92
C ARG A 148 8.37 -9.95 -2.83
N LEU A 149 7.66 -10.38 -3.88
CA LEU A 149 6.20 -10.53 -3.85
C LEU A 149 5.82 -11.82 -3.09
N ASN A 150 4.57 -11.90 -2.64
CA ASN A 150 4.03 -13.11 -2.04
C ASN A 150 3.98 -14.26 -3.07
N PRO A 151 4.22 -15.53 -2.68
CA PRO A 151 4.00 -16.69 -3.55
C PRO A 151 2.60 -16.74 -4.17
N GLU A 152 1.59 -16.35 -3.41
CA GLU A 152 0.19 -16.22 -3.83
C GLU A 152 0.03 -15.21 -4.98
N THR A 153 0.80 -14.11 -4.97
CA THR A 153 0.78 -13.11 -6.04
C THR A 153 1.35 -13.67 -7.35
N TYR A 154 2.40 -14.50 -7.29
CA TYR A 154 2.92 -15.18 -8.49
C TYR A 154 1.93 -16.22 -9.05
N GLN A 155 1.30 -17.01 -8.17
CA GLN A 155 0.24 -17.95 -8.56
C GLN A 155 -0.94 -17.21 -9.20
N PHE A 156 -1.28 -16.03 -8.66
CA PHE A 156 -2.35 -15.21 -9.18
C PHE A 156 -2.01 -14.58 -10.54
N PHE A 157 -0.77 -14.14 -10.79
CA PHE A 157 -0.35 -13.71 -12.12
C PHE A 157 -0.51 -14.82 -13.17
N ASP A 158 -0.01 -16.04 -12.89
CA ASP A 158 -0.17 -17.21 -13.77
C ASP A 158 -1.66 -17.56 -14.02
N GLN A 159 -2.50 -17.45 -12.99
CA GLN A 159 -3.95 -17.63 -13.12
C GLN A 159 -4.58 -16.56 -14.03
N VAL A 160 -4.17 -15.30 -13.92
CA VAL A 160 -4.66 -14.18 -14.74
C VAL A 160 -4.20 -14.33 -16.20
N GLU A 161 -2.93 -14.63 -16.46
CA GLU A 161 -2.43 -14.88 -17.83
C GLU A 161 -3.25 -15.98 -18.53
N LYS A 162 -3.53 -17.08 -17.82
CA LYS A 162 -4.37 -18.19 -18.33
C LYS A 162 -5.84 -17.80 -18.48
N ARG A 163 -6.42 -17.06 -17.53
CA ARG A 163 -7.85 -16.67 -17.54
C ARG A 163 -8.19 -15.71 -18.68
N TYR A 164 -7.26 -14.81 -19.01
CA TYR A 164 -7.44 -13.74 -19.98
C TYR A 164 -6.74 -13.99 -21.33
N ASN A 165 -5.89 -15.02 -21.42
CA ASN A 165 -5.03 -15.32 -22.57
C ASN A 165 -4.16 -14.11 -22.97
N ILE A 166 -3.47 -13.56 -21.98
CA ILE A 166 -2.56 -12.42 -22.10
C ILE A 166 -1.15 -12.82 -21.69
N GLN A 167 -0.17 -12.01 -22.08
CA GLN A 167 1.21 -12.08 -21.57
C GLN A 167 1.48 -10.83 -20.75
N ILE A 168 1.87 -11.00 -19.48
CA ILE A 168 2.23 -9.89 -18.59
C ILE A 168 3.70 -9.51 -18.81
N GLU A 169 3.94 -8.23 -19.07
CA GLU A 169 5.29 -7.67 -19.21
C GLU A 169 5.93 -7.51 -17.81
N TYR A 170 6.68 -8.52 -17.35
CA TYR A 170 7.31 -8.52 -16.03
C TYR A 170 8.58 -7.64 -15.96
N MET A 171 8.56 -6.65 -15.07
CA MET A 171 9.61 -5.64 -14.92
C MET A 171 10.42 -5.84 -13.64
N PHE A 172 11.56 -6.54 -13.76
CA PHE A 172 12.46 -6.87 -12.67
C PHE A 172 13.37 -5.70 -12.22
N PRO A 173 13.86 -5.67 -10.96
CA PRO A 173 14.94 -4.77 -10.53
C PRO A 173 16.24 -4.99 -11.30
N ASP A 174 17.11 -3.97 -11.29
CA ASP A 174 18.50 -4.18 -11.67
C ASP A 174 19.21 -5.04 -10.60
N ALA A 175 19.88 -6.12 -11.04
CA ALA A 175 20.53 -7.06 -10.14
C ALA A 175 21.76 -6.47 -9.44
N GLY A 176 22.50 -5.57 -10.10
CA GLY A 176 23.66 -4.88 -9.53
C GLY A 176 23.25 -3.93 -8.41
N GLU A 177 22.21 -3.13 -8.63
CA GLU A 177 21.65 -2.23 -7.62
C GLU A 177 21.08 -2.98 -6.42
N VAL A 178 20.35 -4.08 -6.65
CA VAL A 178 19.83 -4.93 -5.57
C VAL A 178 20.97 -5.59 -4.79
N GLN A 179 21.99 -6.10 -5.47
CA GLN A 179 23.15 -6.71 -4.82
C GLN A 179 23.92 -5.69 -3.97
N ALA A 180 24.08 -4.46 -4.45
CA ALA A 180 24.72 -3.38 -3.69
C ALA A 180 23.94 -3.05 -2.41
N LEU A 181 22.62 -2.81 -2.52
CA LEU A 181 21.74 -2.55 -1.38
C LEU A 181 21.82 -3.68 -0.33
N VAL A 182 21.67 -4.93 -0.77
CA VAL A 182 21.62 -6.08 0.14
C VAL A 182 22.97 -6.37 0.80
N ARG A 183 24.10 -6.15 0.11
CA ARG A 183 25.43 -6.29 0.73
C ARG A 183 25.72 -5.22 1.78
N GLN A 184 25.20 -4.01 1.61
CA GLN A 184 25.44 -2.89 2.52
C GLN A 184 24.46 -2.87 3.71
N LYS A 185 23.18 -3.19 3.47
CA LYS A 185 22.08 -2.97 4.43
C LYS A 185 21.21 -4.22 4.70
N GLY A 186 21.57 -5.38 4.16
CA GLY A 186 20.82 -6.62 4.34
C GLY A 186 19.50 -6.69 3.56
N LEU A 187 18.69 -7.70 3.88
CA LEU A 187 17.44 -8.01 3.16
C LEU A 187 16.19 -7.27 3.65
N PHE A 188 16.31 -6.50 4.75
CA PHE A 188 15.20 -5.93 5.51
C PHE A 188 15.43 -4.47 5.95
N SER A 189 16.39 -3.76 5.33
CA SER A 189 16.76 -2.38 5.70
C SER A 189 15.58 -1.41 5.79
N PHE A 190 14.50 -1.68 5.05
CA PHE A 190 13.29 -0.88 5.05
C PHE A 190 12.54 -0.83 6.39
N TYR A 191 12.79 -1.75 7.33
CA TYR A 191 12.26 -1.63 8.70
C TYR A 191 12.97 -0.56 9.54
N GLU A 192 14.21 -0.21 9.18
CA GLU A 192 15.07 0.74 9.92
C GLU A 192 15.19 2.07 9.16
N ASP A 193 15.49 2.03 7.86
CA ASP A 193 15.67 3.20 6.98
C ASP A 193 14.35 3.74 6.39
N GLY A 194 13.25 3.01 6.54
CA GLY A 194 12.03 3.21 5.75
C GLY A 194 12.10 2.59 4.34
N HIS A 195 10.93 2.34 3.75
CA HIS A 195 10.81 1.59 2.50
C HIS A 195 11.32 2.30 1.24
N GLN A 196 11.58 3.61 1.32
CA GLN A 196 11.71 4.49 0.16
C GLN A 196 12.91 4.08 -0.71
N GLU A 197 14.04 3.70 -0.12
CA GLU A 197 15.21 3.23 -0.86
C GLU A 197 14.98 1.86 -1.53
N CYS A 198 14.47 0.89 -0.77
CA CYS A 198 14.16 -0.44 -1.28
C CYS A 198 13.15 -0.37 -2.45
N CYS A 199 12.07 0.41 -2.30
CA CYS A 199 11.10 0.63 -3.37
C CYS A 199 11.64 1.50 -4.52
N ARG A 200 12.57 2.43 -4.28
CA ARG A 200 13.24 3.19 -5.35
C ARG A 200 13.98 2.25 -6.31
N ILE A 201 14.72 1.29 -5.75
CA ILE A 201 15.48 0.28 -6.52
C ILE A 201 14.54 -0.79 -7.11
N ARG A 202 13.63 -1.36 -6.30
CA ARG A 202 12.82 -2.52 -6.71
C ARG A 202 11.52 -2.21 -7.45
N LYS A 203 10.99 -0.99 -7.36
CA LYS A 203 9.72 -0.60 -8.03
C LYS A 203 9.88 0.63 -8.93
N VAL A 204 10.39 1.74 -8.41
CA VAL A 204 10.39 3.03 -9.13
C VAL A 204 11.33 3.01 -10.34
N ARG A 205 12.53 2.45 -10.21
CA ARG A 205 13.47 2.32 -11.33
C ARG A 205 12.96 1.36 -12.42
N PRO A 206 12.46 0.15 -12.12
CA PRO A 206 11.80 -0.71 -13.11
C PRO A 206 10.58 -0.07 -13.76
N LEU A 207 9.72 0.61 -12.97
CA LEU A 207 8.57 1.34 -13.51
C LEU A 207 9.00 2.41 -14.53
N ARG A 208 10.01 3.22 -14.22
CA ARG A 208 10.50 4.25 -15.15
C ARG A 208 10.94 3.65 -16.49
N ARG A 209 11.58 2.48 -16.50
CA ARG A 209 11.98 1.79 -17.74
C ARG A 209 10.80 1.21 -18.52
N ALA A 210 9.72 0.81 -17.84
CA ALA A 210 8.48 0.38 -18.49
C ALA A 210 7.78 1.58 -19.16
N LEU A 211 7.61 2.66 -18.40
CA LEU A 211 6.88 3.86 -18.83
C LEU A 211 7.60 4.62 -19.97
N SER A 212 8.94 4.60 -20.02
CA SER A 212 9.70 5.20 -21.13
C SER A 212 9.44 4.56 -22.50
N GLY A 213 8.74 3.42 -22.56
CA GLY A 213 8.27 2.79 -23.82
C GLY A 213 6.81 3.08 -24.16
N LEU A 214 6.12 3.96 -23.42
CA LEU A 214 4.67 4.19 -23.53
C LEU A 214 4.33 5.67 -23.66
N ARG A 215 3.14 5.97 -24.21
CA ARG A 215 2.54 7.33 -24.20
C ARG A 215 1.51 7.49 -23.10
N ALA A 216 0.95 6.39 -22.62
CA ALA A 216 0.02 6.39 -21.50
C ALA A 216 0.14 5.14 -20.64
N TRP A 217 -0.38 5.20 -19.42
CA TRP A 217 -0.51 4.05 -18.54
C TRP A 217 -1.79 4.12 -17.69
N ILE A 218 -2.32 2.95 -17.34
CA ILE A 218 -3.56 2.80 -16.57
C ILE A 218 -3.22 2.22 -15.20
N THR A 219 -3.75 2.79 -14.11
CA THR A 219 -3.48 2.34 -12.74
C THR A 219 -4.76 2.11 -11.93
N GLY A 220 -4.69 1.15 -11.00
CA GLY A 220 -5.80 0.80 -10.09
C GLY A 220 -5.95 1.72 -8.88
N GLN A 221 -5.46 2.96 -8.96
CA GLN A 221 -5.60 3.90 -7.85
C GLN A 221 -7.05 4.38 -7.70
N ARG A 222 -7.56 4.29 -6.48
CA ARG A 222 -8.86 4.83 -6.05
C ARG A 222 -8.66 5.92 -4.99
N LYS A 223 -9.60 6.87 -4.91
CA LYS A 223 -9.59 7.95 -3.90
C LYS A 223 -9.71 7.39 -2.47
N ASP A 224 -10.42 6.27 -2.28
CA ASP A 224 -10.68 5.64 -0.97
C ASP A 224 -9.52 4.81 -0.39
N GLN A 225 -8.52 4.42 -1.20
CA GLN A 225 -7.39 3.57 -0.76
C GLN A 225 -6.41 4.24 0.23
N SER A 226 -6.52 5.54 0.48
CA SER A 226 -5.61 6.28 1.36
C SER A 226 -6.27 7.55 1.91
N PRO A 227 -6.45 7.72 3.24
CA PRO A 227 -7.23 8.81 3.85
C PRO A 227 -6.63 10.23 3.75
N GLY A 228 -5.84 10.53 2.71
CA GLY A 228 -5.31 11.86 2.46
C GLY A 228 -4.48 11.96 1.18
N THR A 229 -3.60 10.99 0.91
CA THR A 229 -2.67 11.07 -0.25
C THR A 229 -3.32 10.74 -1.60
N ARG A 230 -4.58 10.27 -1.59
CA ARG A 230 -5.31 9.84 -2.81
C ARG A 230 -6.64 10.56 -3.03
N ALA A 231 -7.08 11.41 -2.10
CA ALA A 231 -8.39 12.06 -2.14
C ALA A 231 -8.65 12.86 -3.44
N HIS A 232 -7.59 13.43 -4.04
CA HIS A 232 -7.65 14.29 -5.21
C HIS A 232 -7.10 13.65 -6.50
N ILE A 233 -7.08 12.32 -6.61
CA ILE A 233 -6.61 11.65 -7.85
C ILE A 233 -7.58 11.92 -9.01
N PRO A 234 -7.13 12.55 -10.11
CA PRO A 234 -7.93 12.72 -11.33
C PRO A 234 -8.07 11.41 -12.11
N ILE A 235 -9.17 11.28 -12.86
CA ILE A 235 -9.42 10.13 -13.74
C ILE A 235 -8.39 10.05 -14.88
N VAL A 236 -7.94 11.20 -15.40
CA VAL A 236 -6.83 11.29 -16.34
C VAL A 236 -6.01 12.54 -16.03
N GLN A 237 -4.70 12.45 -16.16
CA GLN A 237 -3.77 13.57 -15.99
C GLN A 237 -2.51 13.36 -16.84
N VAL A 238 -1.78 14.43 -17.13
CA VAL A 238 -0.35 14.30 -17.44
C VAL A 238 0.35 13.71 -16.22
N ASP A 239 1.27 12.76 -16.40
CA ASP A 239 1.99 12.16 -15.27
C ASP A 239 2.99 13.17 -14.66
N PRO A 240 2.88 13.49 -13.35
CA PRO A 240 3.73 14.48 -12.69
C PRO A 240 5.08 13.91 -12.22
N SER A 241 5.38 12.64 -12.47
CA SER A 241 6.53 11.92 -11.89
C SER A 241 7.34 11.08 -12.88
N PHE A 242 6.76 10.75 -14.03
CA PHE A 242 7.38 9.91 -15.05
C PHE A 242 7.22 10.48 -16.45
N GLU A 243 8.15 10.10 -17.32
CA GLU A 243 8.21 10.50 -18.72
C GLU A 243 7.92 9.27 -19.60
N GLY A 244 7.34 9.52 -20.76
CA GLY A 244 6.95 8.53 -21.75
C GLY A 244 7.92 8.48 -22.93
N ILE A 245 7.50 7.82 -24.00
CA ILE A 245 8.32 7.55 -25.20
C ILE A 245 8.87 8.81 -25.88
N SER A 246 8.18 9.96 -25.77
CA SER A 246 8.64 11.23 -26.34
C SER A 246 9.72 11.93 -25.51
N GLY A 247 9.90 11.53 -24.25
CA GLY A 247 10.79 12.19 -23.28
C GLY A 247 10.31 13.55 -22.80
N GLY A 248 10.78 13.98 -21.62
CA GLY A 248 10.48 15.28 -21.02
C GLY A 248 9.10 15.38 -20.36
N ALA A 249 8.87 16.48 -19.64
CA ALA A 249 7.60 16.75 -18.97
C ALA A 249 6.43 16.82 -19.97
N GLY A 250 5.29 16.21 -19.64
CA GLY A 250 4.13 16.13 -20.54
C GLY A 250 4.05 14.88 -21.42
N SER A 251 5.12 14.08 -21.51
CA SER A 251 5.22 12.97 -22.47
C SER A 251 4.46 11.67 -22.10
N LEU A 252 3.96 11.56 -20.86
CA LEU A 252 3.21 10.40 -20.39
C LEU A 252 1.86 10.82 -19.80
N ILE A 253 0.80 10.10 -20.17
CA ILE A 253 -0.56 10.32 -19.65
C ILE A 253 -0.96 9.19 -18.70
N LYS A 254 -1.39 9.54 -17.49
CA LYS A 254 -1.83 8.59 -16.47
C LYS A 254 -3.35 8.54 -16.40
N TRP A 255 -3.90 7.35 -16.47
CA TRP A 255 -5.34 7.05 -16.33
C TRP A 255 -5.62 6.30 -15.04
N ASN A 256 -6.67 6.68 -14.34
CA ASN A 256 -7.15 6.06 -13.10
C ASN A 256 -8.66 5.78 -13.24
N PRO A 257 -9.07 4.75 -14.01
CA PRO A 257 -10.48 4.52 -14.39
C PRO A 257 -11.39 4.20 -13.20
N VAL A 258 -10.80 3.78 -12.08
CA VAL A 258 -11.48 3.43 -10.83
C VAL A 258 -11.27 4.50 -9.74
N ALA A 259 -10.79 5.70 -10.09
CA ALA A 259 -10.52 6.78 -9.12
C ALA A 259 -11.72 7.08 -8.21
N ASN A 260 -12.92 7.14 -8.80
CA ASN A 260 -14.18 7.47 -8.13
C ASN A 260 -14.99 6.25 -7.65
N VAL A 261 -14.42 5.04 -7.72
CA VAL A 261 -15.12 3.81 -7.32
C VAL A 261 -14.72 3.42 -5.89
N GLU A 262 -15.70 3.17 -5.03
CA GLU A 262 -15.45 2.63 -3.70
C GLU A 262 -14.96 1.17 -3.77
N GLY A 263 -14.07 0.77 -2.87
CA GLY A 263 -13.52 -0.58 -2.80
C GLY A 263 -14.60 -1.66 -2.62
N LYS A 264 -15.71 -1.33 -1.94
CA LYS A 264 -16.87 -2.23 -1.82
C LYS A 264 -17.45 -2.60 -3.20
N ASP A 265 -17.45 -1.66 -4.14
CA ASP A 265 -18.07 -1.82 -5.46
C ASP A 265 -17.11 -2.48 -6.45
N ILE A 266 -15.80 -2.29 -6.29
CA ILE A 266 -14.78 -3.17 -6.90
C ILE A 266 -14.99 -4.62 -6.45
N TRP A 267 -15.16 -4.86 -5.14
CA TRP A 267 -15.41 -6.20 -4.61
C TRP A 267 -16.78 -6.78 -5.01
N ASN A 268 -17.78 -5.95 -5.27
CA ASN A 268 -19.05 -6.38 -5.86
C ASN A 268 -18.84 -6.80 -7.32
N PHE A 269 -18.20 -5.95 -8.13
CA PHE A 269 -17.89 -6.21 -9.53
C PHE A 269 -17.08 -7.51 -9.72
N LEU A 270 -15.97 -7.68 -8.99
CA LEU A 270 -15.12 -8.87 -9.07
C LEU A 270 -15.89 -10.17 -8.78
N ARG A 271 -16.78 -10.16 -7.78
CA ARG A 271 -17.62 -11.31 -7.41
C ARG A 271 -18.74 -11.57 -8.44
N THR A 272 -19.42 -10.52 -8.91
CA THR A 272 -20.50 -10.66 -9.90
C THR A 272 -19.99 -11.14 -11.26
N MET A 273 -18.76 -10.77 -11.63
CA MET A 273 -18.12 -11.14 -12.90
C MET A 273 -17.33 -12.46 -12.86
N ASP A 274 -17.29 -13.16 -11.73
CA ASP A 274 -16.47 -14.37 -11.49
C ASP A 274 -15.00 -14.17 -11.94
N VAL A 275 -14.42 -13.06 -11.46
CA VAL A 275 -13.02 -12.71 -11.70
C VAL A 275 -12.16 -13.38 -10.63
N PRO A 276 -11.09 -14.10 -11.00
CA PRO A 276 -10.17 -14.65 -10.01
C PRO A 276 -9.52 -13.51 -9.21
N VAL A 277 -9.29 -13.74 -7.93
CA VAL A 277 -8.65 -12.78 -7.01
C VAL A 277 -7.51 -13.46 -6.25
N ASN A 278 -6.53 -12.67 -5.81
CA ASN A 278 -5.40 -13.15 -5.03
C ASN A 278 -5.88 -13.87 -3.75
N SER A 279 -5.36 -15.08 -3.49
CA SER A 279 -5.76 -15.92 -2.36
C SER A 279 -5.40 -15.35 -0.97
N LEU A 280 -4.59 -14.28 -0.90
CA LEU A 280 -4.38 -13.53 0.34
C LEU A 280 -5.62 -12.75 0.80
N HIS A 281 -6.55 -12.41 -0.11
CA HIS A 281 -7.75 -11.67 0.25
C HIS A 281 -8.68 -12.47 1.19
N SER A 282 -8.73 -13.80 1.07
CA SER A 282 -9.44 -14.67 2.03
C SER A 282 -8.74 -14.82 3.38
N GLN A 283 -7.50 -14.33 3.50
CA GLN A 283 -6.66 -14.34 4.70
C GLN A 283 -6.62 -12.97 5.41
N GLY A 284 -7.49 -12.03 5.03
CA GLY A 284 -7.60 -10.70 5.64
C GLY A 284 -6.68 -9.63 5.05
N TYR A 285 -5.98 -9.91 3.95
CA TYR A 285 -5.21 -8.89 3.22
C TYR A 285 -6.16 -8.08 2.33
N VAL A 286 -6.42 -6.82 2.69
CA VAL A 286 -7.22 -5.93 1.82
C VAL A 286 -6.32 -5.26 0.78
N SER A 287 -5.24 -4.59 1.21
CA SER A 287 -4.22 -4.04 0.29
C SER A 287 -3.02 -5.00 0.19
N ILE A 288 -2.65 -5.42 -1.01
CA ILE A 288 -1.54 -6.36 -1.27
C ILE A 288 -0.28 -5.65 -1.79
N GLY A 289 0.90 -6.22 -1.54
CA GLY A 289 2.18 -5.64 -1.91
C GLY A 289 3.32 -6.64 -1.95
N CYS A 290 4.50 -6.21 -1.49
CA CYS A 290 5.61 -7.13 -1.24
C CYS A 290 5.37 -7.84 0.10
N GLU A 291 5.73 -9.12 0.19
CA GLU A 291 5.56 -9.96 1.38
C GLU A 291 6.04 -9.28 2.68
N PRO A 292 7.29 -8.77 2.79
CA PRO A 292 7.78 -8.25 4.07
C PRO A 292 7.20 -6.87 4.42
N CYS A 293 6.47 -6.24 3.49
CA CYS A 293 5.91 -4.89 3.63
C CYS A 293 4.37 -4.88 3.61
N THR A 294 3.75 -6.06 3.73
CA THR A 294 2.30 -6.26 3.70
C THR A 294 1.86 -7.19 4.83
N ARG A 295 0.79 -6.84 5.55
CA ARG A 295 0.15 -7.69 6.58
C ARG A 295 -1.37 -7.63 6.44
N PRO A 296 -2.14 -8.62 6.95
CA PRO A 296 -3.59 -8.52 6.98
C PRO A 296 -4.05 -7.42 7.95
N VAL A 297 -5.29 -6.97 7.78
CA VAL A 297 -5.94 -5.96 8.64
C VAL A 297 -7.11 -6.58 9.41
N LEU A 298 -7.40 -6.04 10.59
CA LEU A 298 -8.52 -6.47 11.43
C LEU A 298 -9.86 -5.92 10.89
N PRO A 299 -11.01 -6.49 11.28
CA PRO A 299 -12.32 -5.99 10.88
C PRO A 299 -12.52 -4.49 11.16
N GLY A 300 -12.70 -3.72 10.08
CA GLY A 300 -12.87 -2.27 10.11
C GLY A 300 -11.60 -1.44 10.30
N GLN A 301 -10.40 -2.06 10.33
CA GLN A 301 -9.17 -1.29 10.08
C GLN A 301 -9.11 -0.86 8.61
N HIS A 302 -8.52 0.30 8.36
CA HIS A 302 -8.38 0.85 7.02
C HIS A 302 -7.36 0.02 6.21
N GLU A 303 -7.63 -0.24 4.92
CA GLU A 303 -6.79 -1.11 4.08
C GLU A 303 -5.30 -0.72 4.04
N ARG A 304 -5.02 0.58 4.17
CA ARG A 304 -3.66 1.13 4.21
C ARG A 304 -2.87 0.78 5.49
N GLU A 305 -3.52 0.38 6.57
CA GLU A 305 -2.87 -0.06 7.82
C GLU A 305 -2.11 -1.39 7.66
N GLY A 306 -2.44 -2.17 6.63
CA GLY A 306 -1.71 -3.37 6.25
C GLY A 306 -0.35 -3.08 5.58
N ARG A 307 -0.04 -1.83 5.25
CA ARG A 307 1.09 -1.43 4.40
C ARG A 307 2.06 -0.55 5.18
N TRP A 308 3.35 -0.92 5.18
CA TRP A 308 4.43 -0.18 5.88
C TRP A 308 4.02 0.23 7.30
N TRP A 309 3.49 -0.73 8.07
CA TRP A 309 2.82 -0.47 9.36
C TRP A 309 3.73 0.12 10.44
N TRP A 310 5.05 0.07 10.24
CA TRP A 310 6.07 0.65 11.10
C TRP A 310 6.40 2.12 10.75
N GLU A 311 5.96 2.63 9.60
CA GLU A 311 6.20 4.01 9.16
C GLU A 311 5.04 4.95 9.47
N ASP A 312 5.33 6.25 9.51
CA ASP A 312 4.35 7.32 9.65
C ASP A 312 3.25 7.26 8.58
N ALA A 313 2.00 7.51 8.95
CA ALA A 313 0.88 7.47 8.01
C ALA A 313 1.01 8.47 6.83
N LYS A 314 1.74 9.58 7.00
CA LYS A 314 2.12 10.50 5.90
C LYS A 314 3.19 9.93 4.95
N ALA A 315 4.01 8.97 5.40
CA ALA A 315 5.08 8.35 4.63
C ALA A 315 4.65 7.10 3.86
N LYS A 316 3.47 6.52 4.14
CA LYS A 316 2.93 5.26 3.56
C LYS A 316 2.56 5.30 2.06
N GLU A 317 3.15 6.17 1.25
CA GLU A 317 3.05 6.10 -0.22
C GLU A 317 4.39 5.76 -0.87
N CYS A 318 4.35 4.71 -1.70
CA CYS A 318 5.47 4.31 -2.54
C CYS A 318 5.81 5.42 -3.56
N GLY A 319 7.08 5.46 -3.99
CA GLY A 319 7.58 6.41 -4.98
C GLY A 319 6.94 6.37 -6.38
N LEU A 320 5.92 5.54 -6.61
CA LEU A 320 5.20 5.41 -7.89
C LEU A 320 4.17 6.51 -8.13
N HIS A 321 3.74 7.24 -7.09
CA HIS A 321 2.62 8.19 -7.17
C HIS A 321 2.88 9.51 -6.41
N LYS A 322 4.15 9.84 -6.13
CA LYS A 322 4.52 10.98 -5.28
C LYS A 322 4.06 12.35 -5.79
N GLY A 323 3.94 12.54 -7.11
CA GLY A 323 3.47 13.82 -7.68
C GLY A 323 1.97 14.10 -7.50
N ASN A 324 1.18 13.19 -6.92
CA ASN A 324 -0.23 13.44 -6.61
C ASN A 324 -0.44 14.07 -5.20
N ILE A 325 0.64 14.41 -4.50
CA ILE A 325 0.62 15.10 -3.20
C ILE A 325 0.80 16.61 -3.47
N SER A 326 -0.20 17.43 -3.12
CA SER A 326 -0.17 18.88 -3.35
C SER A 326 0.96 19.58 -2.55
N GLN A 327 1.57 20.60 -3.16
CA GLN A 327 2.69 21.38 -2.58
C GLN A 327 2.26 22.75 -2.02
N GLU A 328 0.97 22.98 -1.77
CA GLU A 328 0.39 24.34 -1.69
C GLU A 328 0.62 25.11 -0.38
N GLU A 329 1.29 24.55 0.63
CA GLU A 329 1.57 25.23 1.91
C GLU A 329 2.73 26.25 1.85
N LYS A 330 2.90 26.98 0.73
CA LYS A 330 3.94 28.04 0.57
C LYS A 330 3.49 29.27 -0.23
N ALA A 331 2.47 29.98 0.25
CA ALA A 331 2.32 31.43 0.05
C ALA A 331 1.36 31.99 1.12
N GLY A 332 1.70 33.13 1.74
CA GLY A 332 0.84 33.75 2.77
C GLY A 332 0.35 35.15 2.37
N VAL A 333 -0.80 35.57 2.90
CA VAL A 333 -1.25 36.97 2.96
C VAL A 333 -2.02 37.27 4.26
N ASN A 334 -1.70 38.43 4.82
CA ASN A 334 -2.27 39.22 5.92
C ASN A 334 -3.76 39.08 6.32
N GLY A 335 -3.99 39.07 7.64
CA GLY A 335 -5.00 39.87 8.38
C GLY A 335 -6.50 39.52 8.24
N ASN A 336 -7.36 39.66 9.26
CA ASN A 336 -7.17 40.15 10.64
C ASN A 336 -8.34 39.62 11.49
N GLY A 337 -8.09 39.01 12.66
CA GLY A 337 -9.17 38.44 13.49
C GLY A 337 -8.66 37.78 14.78
N SER A 338 -9.23 38.17 15.92
CA SER A 338 -8.75 37.78 17.25
C SER A 338 -9.17 36.35 17.65
N ALA A 339 -8.31 35.37 17.37
CA ALA A 339 -8.31 34.04 17.98
C ALA A 339 -6.87 33.67 18.38
N SER A 340 -6.69 32.97 19.50
CA SER A 340 -5.37 32.65 20.08
C SER A 340 -4.47 31.90 19.12
N THR A 341 -3.64 32.63 18.38
CA THR A 341 -2.81 32.11 17.29
C THR A 341 -1.39 31.90 17.77
N VAL A 342 -0.91 30.66 17.73
CA VAL A 342 0.51 30.35 17.82
C VAL A 342 0.92 29.72 16.48
N ASN A 343 1.79 30.42 15.75
CA ASN A 343 2.32 30.06 14.43
C ASN A 343 1.29 29.92 13.29
N GLY A 344 0.23 30.74 13.30
CA GLY A 344 -0.60 31.02 12.11
C GLY A 344 -1.55 29.90 11.64
N THR A 345 -1.45 28.69 12.17
CA THR A 345 -2.44 27.62 11.96
C THR A 345 -3.57 27.76 13.01
N PRO A 346 -4.85 27.66 12.63
CA PRO A 346 -5.94 27.53 13.59
C PRO A 346 -5.73 26.29 14.46
N ASP A 347 -5.99 26.40 15.77
CA ASP A 347 -5.95 25.25 16.66
C ASP A 347 -7.20 24.37 16.48
N ILE A 348 -7.07 23.07 16.76
CA ILE A 348 -8.11 22.05 16.57
C ILE A 348 -8.50 21.40 17.90
N PHE A 349 -9.66 20.72 17.92
CA PHE A 349 -10.33 20.21 19.12
C PHE A 349 -10.81 21.31 20.09
N GLU A 350 -11.30 22.44 19.56
CA GLU A 350 -11.78 23.58 20.34
C GLU A 350 -13.18 23.33 20.94
N THR A 351 -13.23 22.91 22.21
CA THR A 351 -14.48 22.79 22.99
C THR A 351 -14.23 22.95 24.49
N LYS A 352 -15.26 23.37 25.23
CA LYS A 352 -15.22 23.58 26.69
C LYS A 352 -14.88 22.31 27.50
N ASN A 353 -15.09 21.13 26.91
CA ASN A 353 -14.85 19.84 27.58
C ASN A 353 -13.45 19.25 27.30
N ILE A 354 -12.63 19.89 26.46
CA ILE A 354 -11.25 19.45 26.18
C ILE A 354 -10.27 20.42 26.86
N VAL A 355 -9.45 19.89 27.77
CA VAL A 355 -8.41 20.67 28.46
C VAL A 355 -7.18 20.78 27.56
N ASN A 356 -6.77 22.00 27.22
CA ASN A 356 -5.46 22.21 26.60
C ASN A 356 -4.35 22.08 27.66
N LEU A 357 -3.45 21.12 27.50
CA LEU A 357 -2.33 20.88 28.39
C LEU A 357 -1.07 21.56 27.85
N SER A 358 -0.34 22.23 28.72
CA SER A 358 1.05 22.61 28.46
C SER A 358 1.99 21.44 28.78
N ARG A 359 3.26 21.56 28.38
CA ARG A 359 4.33 20.61 28.75
C ARG A 359 4.36 20.36 30.26
N VAL A 360 4.28 21.42 31.07
CA VAL A 360 4.22 21.32 32.54
C VAL A 360 2.99 20.54 33.03
N GLY A 361 1.85 20.67 32.34
CA GLY A 361 0.65 19.87 32.60
C GLY A 361 0.89 18.37 32.37
N ILE A 362 1.55 18.01 31.27
CA ILE A 362 1.90 16.62 30.95
C ILE A 362 2.96 16.06 31.91
N GLU A 363 4.01 16.82 32.23
CA GLU A 363 5.03 16.42 33.21
C GLU A 363 4.40 16.17 34.60
N ASN A 364 3.41 16.97 35.00
CA ASN A 364 2.65 16.73 36.23
C ASN A 364 1.79 15.46 36.13
N LEU A 365 1.15 15.19 34.98
CA LEU A 365 0.42 13.93 34.77
C LEU A 365 1.35 12.72 34.84
N LEU A 366 2.60 12.80 34.35
CA LEU A 366 3.59 11.72 34.45
C LEU A 366 4.08 11.49 35.89
N ARG A 367 4.27 12.55 36.69
CA ARG A 367 4.79 12.46 38.08
C ARG A 367 3.77 11.95 39.10
N LEU A 368 2.46 12.06 38.82
CA LEU A 368 1.40 11.70 39.78
C LEU A 368 1.06 10.20 39.76
N GLU A 369 1.48 9.44 40.77
CA GLU A 369 1.12 8.01 40.90
C GLU A 369 -0.36 7.78 41.28
N GLN A 370 -0.95 8.72 42.02
CA GLN A 370 -2.37 8.72 42.39
C GLN A 370 -3.02 10.01 41.89
N ARG A 371 -3.94 9.88 40.93
CA ARG A 371 -4.71 11.00 40.37
C ARG A 371 -6.13 10.99 40.93
N ALA A 372 -6.82 12.14 40.93
CA ALA A 372 -8.23 12.21 41.33
C ALA A 372 -9.16 11.60 40.25
N GLU A 373 -8.78 11.74 38.99
CA GLU A 373 -9.52 11.36 37.79
C GLU A 373 -8.55 10.70 36.79
N SER A 374 -9.07 9.85 35.91
CA SER A 374 -8.29 9.36 34.76
C SER A 374 -8.26 10.43 33.66
N TRP A 375 -7.20 10.49 32.86
CA TRP A 375 -7.09 11.45 31.75
C TRP A 375 -6.88 10.72 30.44
N ILE A 376 -7.66 11.02 29.40
CA ILE A 376 -7.31 10.68 28.02
C ILE A 376 -6.77 11.93 27.33
N VAL A 377 -5.59 11.79 26.72
CA VAL A 377 -4.85 12.89 26.11
C VAL A 377 -4.56 12.55 24.65
N VAL A 378 -4.94 13.44 23.72
CA VAL A 378 -4.46 13.39 22.34
C VAL A 378 -3.22 14.25 22.18
N LEU A 379 -2.12 13.65 21.74
CA LEU A 379 -0.93 14.32 21.26
C LEU A 379 -1.16 14.62 19.78
N TYR A 380 -1.12 15.89 19.37
CA TYR A 380 -1.55 16.32 18.04
C TYR A 380 -0.69 17.43 17.44
N ALA A 381 -0.93 17.68 16.16
CA ALA A 381 -0.39 18.79 15.40
C ALA A 381 -1.53 19.40 14.56
N PRO A 382 -1.75 20.72 14.54
CA PRO A 382 -2.87 21.33 13.81
C PRO A 382 -2.86 21.04 12.31
N TRP A 383 -1.68 20.94 11.69
CA TRP A 383 -1.48 20.56 10.28
C TRP A 383 -1.71 19.06 9.97
N CYS A 384 -2.01 18.23 10.98
CA CYS A 384 -2.16 16.80 10.78
C CYS A 384 -3.59 16.44 10.37
N GLN A 385 -3.75 16.06 9.10
CA GLN A 385 -5.01 15.54 8.54
C GLN A 385 -5.62 14.39 9.36
N PHE A 386 -4.80 13.54 10.02
CA PHE A 386 -5.29 12.47 10.89
C PHE A 386 -5.78 12.96 12.27
N CYS A 387 -5.37 14.15 12.70
CA CYS A 387 -5.90 14.83 13.89
C CYS A 387 -7.22 15.52 13.53
N GLN A 388 -7.24 16.27 12.42
CA GLN A 388 -8.45 16.91 11.87
C GLN A 388 -9.55 15.88 11.59
N GLY A 389 -9.22 14.75 10.95
CA GLY A 389 -10.17 13.67 10.64
C GLY A 389 -10.77 12.94 11.85
N MET A 390 -10.22 13.13 13.07
CA MET A 390 -10.82 12.62 14.31
C MET A 390 -11.43 13.73 15.18
N GLU A 391 -11.44 14.98 14.72
CA GLU A 391 -11.84 16.15 15.53
C GLU A 391 -13.27 16.03 16.06
N ALA A 392 -14.24 15.79 15.18
CA ALA A 392 -15.64 15.64 15.57
C ALA A 392 -15.83 14.50 16.59
N SER A 393 -15.20 13.34 16.36
CA SER A 393 -15.28 12.19 17.27
C SER A 393 -14.62 12.47 18.63
N TYR A 394 -13.53 13.22 18.68
CA TYR A 394 -12.85 13.53 19.93
C TYR A 394 -13.59 14.60 20.74
N VAL A 395 -14.24 15.57 20.06
CA VAL A 395 -15.15 16.55 20.67
C VAL A 395 -16.38 15.84 21.25
N GLU A 396 -17.04 14.96 20.48
CA GLU A 396 -18.20 14.18 20.95
C GLU A 396 -17.83 13.26 22.13
N LEU A 397 -16.65 12.65 22.10
CA LEU A 397 -16.11 11.87 23.21
C LEU A 397 -15.97 12.72 24.49
N ALA A 398 -15.48 13.96 24.36
CA ALA A 398 -15.34 14.87 25.50
C ALA A 398 -16.69 15.29 26.10
N GLU A 399 -17.72 15.46 25.26
CA GLU A 399 -19.09 15.69 25.73
C GLU A 399 -19.65 14.48 26.46
N LYS A 400 -19.54 13.27 25.88
CA LYS A 400 -20.00 12.01 26.49
C LYS A 400 -19.28 11.65 27.79
N LEU A 401 -18.03 12.06 27.97
CA LEU A 401 -17.25 11.84 29.19
C LEU A 401 -17.41 12.93 30.25
N SER A 402 -18.14 14.02 29.96
CA SER A 402 -18.38 15.08 30.94
C SER A 402 -19.12 14.53 32.17
N GLY A 403 -18.56 14.75 33.36
CA GLY A 403 -19.06 14.20 34.63
C GLY A 403 -18.74 12.71 34.88
N SER A 404 -18.06 12.01 33.96
CA SER A 404 -17.78 10.55 34.09
C SER A 404 -16.61 10.18 35.00
N GLY A 405 -15.87 11.16 35.53
CA GLY A 405 -14.60 10.95 36.25
C GLY A 405 -13.39 10.70 35.34
N VAL A 406 -13.55 10.89 34.02
CA VAL A 406 -12.46 10.91 33.03
C VAL A 406 -12.39 12.30 32.41
N LYS A 407 -11.20 12.90 32.42
CA LYS A 407 -10.91 14.18 31.73
C LYS A 407 -10.40 13.92 30.32
N VAL A 408 -10.88 14.70 29.36
CA VAL A 408 -10.38 14.70 27.97
C VAL A 408 -9.49 15.92 27.79
N ALA A 409 -8.34 15.72 27.14
CA ALA A 409 -7.34 16.76 26.99
C ALA A 409 -6.58 16.64 25.67
N LYS A 410 -5.97 17.75 25.27
CA LYS A 410 -5.12 17.84 24.09
C LYS A 410 -3.75 18.38 24.46
N PHE A 411 -2.71 17.86 23.83
CA PHE A 411 -1.33 18.35 23.91
C PHE A 411 -0.81 18.57 22.50
N ARG A 412 -0.63 19.84 22.13
CA ARG A 412 0.08 20.20 20.90
C ARG A 412 1.54 19.75 21.05
N ALA A 413 2.13 19.15 20.02
CA ALA A 413 3.51 18.63 20.11
C ALA A 413 4.28 18.72 18.77
N ASP A 414 3.88 19.62 17.87
CA ASP A 414 4.58 19.88 16.60
C ASP A 414 5.73 20.88 16.70
N GLU A 415 5.88 21.59 17.83
CA GLU A 415 7.05 22.42 18.13
C GLU A 415 8.24 21.52 18.52
N ASP A 416 9.46 21.83 18.05
CA ASP A 416 10.61 20.91 18.12
C ASP A 416 10.93 20.41 19.54
N ASP A 417 10.85 21.27 20.56
CA ASP A 417 11.13 20.92 21.96
C ASP A 417 10.01 20.05 22.58
N GLN A 418 8.76 20.33 22.22
CA GLN A 418 7.59 19.57 22.66
C GLN A 418 7.54 18.20 21.96
N ARG A 419 7.94 18.16 20.68
CA ARG A 419 8.04 16.95 19.88
C ARG A 419 9.12 16.02 20.43
N GLN A 420 10.32 16.55 20.70
CA GLN A 420 11.40 15.77 21.30
C GLN A 420 10.95 15.16 22.64
N PHE A 421 10.45 16.00 23.55
CA PHE A 421 9.91 15.55 24.85
C PHE A 421 8.84 14.47 24.69
N ALA A 422 7.90 14.64 23.76
CA ALA A 422 6.84 13.67 23.53
C ALA A 422 7.34 12.35 22.92
N THR A 423 8.36 12.38 22.05
CA THR A 423 8.96 11.16 21.52
C THR A 423 9.70 10.38 22.59
N GLU A 424 10.46 11.06 23.45
CA GLU A 424 11.24 10.46 24.54
C GLU A 424 10.35 9.93 25.69
N GLU A 425 9.45 10.76 26.23
CA GLU A 425 8.69 10.44 27.45
C GLU A 425 7.29 9.85 27.20
N LEU A 426 6.66 10.19 26.06
CA LEU A 426 5.26 9.86 25.76
C LEU A 426 5.09 8.82 24.65
N GLN A 427 6.19 8.27 24.12
CA GLN A 427 6.19 7.32 23.01
C GLN A 427 5.47 7.85 21.75
N LEU A 428 5.59 9.16 21.49
CA LEU A 428 5.13 9.80 20.27
C LEU A 428 6.02 9.35 19.09
N GLY A 429 5.47 8.48 18.26
CA GLY A 429 6.00 8.23 16.91
C GLY A 429 5.24 9.08 15.89
N THR A 430 3.92 8.92 15.86
CA THR A 430 3.01 9.52 14.87
C THR A 430 1.96 10.42 15.51
N PHE A 431 1.45 11.36 14.72
CA PHE A 431 0.26 12.13 15.05
C PHE A 431 -1.03 11.54 14.45
N PRO A 432 -2.15 11.58 15.18
CA PRO A 432 -2.24 11.74 16.63
C PRO A 432 -1.79 10.48 17.37
N THR A 433 -1.15 10.66 18.52
CA THR A 433 -0.95 9.57 19.50
C THR A 433 -1.92 9.81 20.65
N ILE A 434 -2.69 8.79 21.05
CA ILE A 434 -3.65 8.89 22.16
C ILE A 434 -3.10 8.11 23.35
N LEU A 435 -3.08 8.73 24.53
CA LEU A 435 -2.66 8.14 25.79
C LEU A 435 -3.78 8.19 26.82
N LEU A 436 -3.97 7.10 27.56
CA LEU A 436 -4.76 7.09 28.79
C LEU A 436 -3.82 7.12 30.00
N PHE A 437 -4.03 8.03 30.92
CA PHE A 437 -3.38 8.12 32.23
C PHE A 437 -4.40 7.64 33.29
N PRO A 438 -4.34 6.38 33.76
CA PRO A 438 -5.33 5.85 34.70
C PRO A 438 -5.23 6.50 36.08
N LYS A 439 -6.31 6.43 36.86
CA LYS A 439 -6.38 7.01 38.22
C LYS A 439 -5.28 6.51 39.18
N ARG A 440 -4.82 5.26 39.04
CA ARG A 440 -3.90 4.57 39.96
C ARG A 440 -2.73 3.86 39.26
N ALA A 441 -2.13 4.49 38.26
CA ALA A 441 -0.96 3.94 37.55
C ALA A 441 0.07 5.03 37.25
N SER A 442 1.35 4.79 37.51
CA SER A 442 2.42 5.78 37.26
C SER A 442 2.66 6.03 35.77
N ARG A 443 2.38 5.06 34.89
CA ARG A 443 2.66 5.16 33.44
C ARG A 443 1.39 5.34 32.59
N PRO A 444 1.43 6.14 31.52
CA PRO A 444 0.36 6.18 30.53
C PRO A 444 0.29 4.87 29.73
N ILE A 445 -0.92 4.52 29.31
CA ILE A 445 -1.22 3.40 28.42
C ILE A 445 -1.51 3.98 27.04
N LYS A 446 -0.70 3.63 26.04
CA LYS A 446 -0.90 4.06 24.65
C LYS A 446 -2.11 3.35 24.05
N TYR A 447 -2.97 4.09 23.37
CA TYR A 447 -4.07 3.54 22.60
C TYR A 447 -3.50 2.75 21.40
N PRO A 448 -3.78 1.44 21.27
CA PRO A 448 -3.11 0.59 20.28
C PRO A 448 -3.83 0.52 18.93
N SER A 449 -4.96 1.22 18.77
CA SER A 449 -5.85 1.16 17.60
C SER A 449 -5.81 2.47 16.81
N GLU A 450 -5.95 2.36 15.48
CA GLU A 450 -6.05 3.51 14.58
C GLU A 450 -7.51 3.96 14.35
N LYS A 451 -8.49 3.19 14.84
CA LYS A 451 -9.90 3.61 14.89
C LYS A 451 -10.08 4.68 15.96
N ARG A 452 -10.44 5.90 15.58
CA ARG A 452 -10.59 7.04 16.51
C ARG A 452 -12.01 7.59 16.55
N ASP A 453 -12.97 6.74 16.16
CA ASP A 453 -14.39 6.96 16.42
C ASP A 453 -14.69 6.87 17.93
N VAL A 454 -15.85 7.41 18.30
CA VAL A 454 -16.28 7.57 19.69
C VAL A 454 -16.41 6.23 20.41
N ASP A 455 -16.95 5.21 19.76
CA ASP A 455 -17.22 3.92 20.38
C ASP A 455 -15.91 3.14 20.63
N SER A 456 -14.98 3.17 19.68
CA SER A 456 -13.64 2.58 19.80
C SER A 456 -12.82 3.23 20.92
N LEU A 457 -12.97 4.55 21.14
CA LEU A 457 -12.29 5.28 22.23
C LEU A 457 -12.99 5.03 23.58
N LEU A 458 -14.32 5.04 23.63
CA LEU A 458 -15.09 4.70 24.84
C LEU A 458 -14.82 3.26 25.29
N ALA A 459 -14.77 2.29 24.37
CA ALA A 459 -14.48 0.89 24.69
C ALA A 459 -13.11 0.75 25.37
N PHE A 460 -12.09 1.44 24.87
CA PHE A 460 -10.74 1.44 25.46
C PHE A 460 -10.69 2.09 26.84
N ILE A 461 -11.33 3.24 27.03
CA ILE A 461 -11.43 3.91 28.33
C ILE A 461 -12.18 3.01 29.33
N ASN A 462 -13.31 2.43 28.93
CA ASN A 462 -14.12 1.56 29.79
C ASN A 462 -13.40 0.26 30.18
N ALA A 463 -12.50 -0.25 29.34
CA ALA A 463 -11.69 -1.43 29.64
C ALA A 463 -10.54 -1.17 30.64
N LEU A 464 -10.20 0.09 30.92
CA LEU A 464 -8.98 0.50 31.64
C LEU A 464 -9.21 1.50 32.79
N ARG A 465 -10.46 1.89 33.07
CA ARG A 465 -10.81 2.90 34.09
C ARG A 465 -11.12 2.32 35.47
#